data_AF-A0A7C7UU62-F1
#
_entry.id   AF-A0A7C7UU62-F1
#
_cell.length_a   1.000
_cell.length_b   1.000
_cell.length_c   1.000
_cell.angle_alpha   90.00
_cell.angle_beta   90.00
_cell.angle_gamma   90.00
#
_symmetry.space_group_name_H-M   'P 1'
#
loop_
_entity.id
_entity.type
_entity.pdbx_description
1 polymer ?
#
loop_
_entity_poly.entity_id
_entity_poly.type
_entity_poly.pdbx_seq_one_letter_code
_entity_poly.pdbx_strand_id
1 'polypeptide(L)'
;MPLVILRQNIYTDPRVPVQVEPGLRKIGNPNEESPVMITTNFALTYYTVESDLTSAKIDCWLLVLDTGGICVEAAVAGGQFNARAVK
;
A
#
# COMPACT_ATOMS: atom_id res chain seq x y z
N MET A 1 15.34 -15.31 10.28
CA MET A 1 14.30 -14.27 10.02
C MET A 1 12.84 -14.75 10.14
N PRO A 2 12.42 -15.99 9.78
CA PRO A 2 10.99 -16.32 9.79
C PRO A 2 10.33 -16.31 11.18
N LEU A 3 11.06 -16.74 12.22
CA LEU A 3 10.54 -16.74 13.61
C LEU A 3 10.26 -15.33 14.17
N VAL A 4 11.03 -14.33 13.75
CA VAL A 4 10.85 -12.94 14.21
C VAL A 4 9.58 -12.35 13.60
N ILE A 5 9.35 -12.59 12.30
CA ILE A 5 8.14 -12.17 11.58
C ILE A 5 6.91 -12.88 12.15
N LEU A 6 7.00 -14.19 12.39
CA LEU A 6 5.91 -14.95 12.99
C LEU A 6 5.52 -14.40 14.36
N ARG A 7 6.52 -14.12 15.22
CA ARG A 7 6.27 -13.49 16.52
C ARG A 7 5.59 -12.14 16.34
N GLN A 8 6.10 -11.28 15.46
CA GLN A 8 5.48 -9.96 15.23
C GLN A 8 4.02 -10.08 14.76
N ASN A 9 3.74 -11.00 13.84
CA ASN A 9 2.38 -11.24 13.35
C ASN A 9 1.44 -11.75 14.46
N ILE A 10 1.92 -12.63 15.35
CA ILE A 10 1.11 -13.16 16.47
C ILE A 10 0.81 -12.08 17.52
N TYR A 11 1.76 -11.18 17.80
CA TYR A 11 1.62 -10.15 18.82
C TYR A 11 1.04 -8.83 18.30
N THR A 12 0.70 -8.74 17.01
CA THR A 12 0.01 -7.57 16.44
C THR A 12 -1.47 -7.62 16.83
N ASP A 13 -2.05 -6.48 17.22
CA ASP A 13 -3.47 -6.39 17.55
C ASP A 13 -4.33 -6.76 16.32
N PRO A 14 -5.13 -7.84 16.37
CA PRO A 14 -5.95 -8.24 15.23
C PRO A 14 -7.11 -7.28 14.92
N ARG A 15 -7.43 -6.33 15.82
CA ARG A 15 -8.52 -5.37 15.64
C ARG A 15 -8.07 -4.10 14.94
N VAL A 16 -6.79 -3.78 14.98
CA VAL A 16 -6.24 -2.55 14.41
C VAL A 16 -5.33 -2.94 13.24
N PRO A 17 -5.79 -2.75 11.99
CA PRO A 17 -4.96 -3.01 10.83
C PRO A 17 -3.70 -2.14 10.88
N VAL A 18 -2.56 -2.71 10.48
CA VAL A 18 -1.33 -1.93 10.33
C VAL A 18 -1.43 -1.09 9.07
N GLN A 19 -1.23 0.22 9.21
CA GLN A 19 -1.45 1.19 8.13
C GLN A 19 -0.16 1.94 7.82
N VAL A 20 -0.04 2.38 6.58
CA VAL A 20 0.99 3.31 6.11
C VAL A 20 0.35 4.69 5.98
N GLU A 21 1.14 5.74 6.15
CA GLU A 21 0.65 7.11 5.95
C GLU A 21 0.21 7.30 4.48
N PRO A 22 -1.06 7.69 4.26
CA PRO A 22 -1.62 7.89 2.92
C PRO A 22 -0.96 9.10 2.24
N GLY A 23 -0.89 9.06 0.91
CA GLY A 23 -0.28 10.12 0.11
C GLY A 23 0.54 9.58 -1.06
N LEU A 24 1.18 10.51 -1.77
CA LEU A 24 1.99 10.20 -2.95
C LEU A 24 3.42 9.82 -2.54
N ARG A 25 3.86 8.64 -2.96
CA ARG A 25 5.21 8.10 -2.70
C ARG A 25 5.98 8.01 -4.02
N LYS A 26 7.29 8.23 -3.94
CA LYS A 26 8.21 8.07 -5.07
C LYS A 26 8.85 6.70 -4.98
N ILE A 27 8.74 5.90 -6.05
CA ILE A 27 9.46 4.64 -6.18
C ILE A 27 10.57 4.83 -7.21
N GLY A 28 11.82 4.69 -6.79
CA GLY A 28 12.99 4.98 -7.62
C GLY A 28 13.16 6.47 -7.90
N ASN A 29 13.41 6.83 -9.16
CA ASN A 29 13.58 8.21 -9.63
C ASN A 29 12.51 8.57 -10.68
N PRO A 30 11.23 8.68 -10.29
CA PRO A 30 10.16 8.99 -11.23
C PRO A 30 10.27 10.43 -11.75
N ASN A 31 10.00 10.59 -13.05
CA ASN A 31 9.89 11.85 -13.76
C ASN A 31 8.41 12.22 -14.02
N GLU A 32 8.16 13.31 -14.75
CA GLU A 32 6.80 13.77 -15.08
C GLU A 32 6.05 12.83 -16.04
N GLU A 33 6.76 12.03 -16.82
CA GLU A 33 6.20 11.03 -17.74
C GLU A 33 6.01 9.65 -17.09
N SER A 34 6.45 9.48 -15.84
CA SER A 34 6.43 8.20 -15.16
C SER A 34 5.01 7.80 -14.76
N PRO A 35 4.67 6.49 -14.83
CA PRO A 35 3.33 6.03 -14.52
C PRO A 35 2.97 6.30 -13.06
N VAL A 36 1.70 6.60 -12.83
CA VAL A 36 1.11 6.70 -11.48
C VAL A 36 0.33 5.42 -11.22
N MET A 37 0.73 4.71 -10.17
CA MET A 37 0.03 3.53 -9.67
C MET A 37 -0.72 3.88 -8.40
N ILE A 38 -1.84 3.19 -8.15
CA ILE A 38 -2.71 3.46 -7.01
C ILE A 38 -2.79 2.20 -6.15
N THR A 39 -2.67 2.36 -4.84
CA THR A 39 -2.82 1.29 -3.85
C THR A 39 -3.56 1.79 -2.60
N THR A 40 -3.83 0.87 -1.67
CA THR A 40 -4.44 1.15 -0.36
C THR A 40 -3.39 1.35 0.73
N ASN A 41 -3.73 2.06 1.80
CA ASN A 41 -2.89 2.25 2.96
C ASN A 41 -2.72 1.03 3.89
N PHE A 42 -3.24 -0.14 3.51
CA PHE A 42 -2.94 -1.39 4.24
C PHE A 42 -1.46 -1.78 4.06
N ALA A 43 -0.72 -1.87 5.17
CA ALA A 43 0.74 -1.98 5.14
C ALA A 43 1.25 -3.18 4.33
N LEU A 44 0.60 -4.34 4.47
CA LEU A 44 1.02 -5.53 3.73
C LEU A 44 0.87 -5.33 2.22
N THR A 45 -0.25 -4.77 1.76
CA THR A 45 -0.47 -4.46 0.33
C THR A 45 0.52 -3.41 -0.17
N TYR A 46 0.75 -2.33 0.59
CA TYR A 46 1.72 -1.30 0.23
C TYR A 46 3.12 -1.88 0.02
N TYR A 47 3.65 -2.61 1.00
CA TYR A 47 5.01 -3.13 0.93
C TYR A 47 5.18 -4.21 -0.14
N THR A 48 4.16 -5.02 -0.40
CA THR A 48 4.19 -5.96 -1.52
C THR A 48 4.33 -5.22 -2.85
N VAL A 49 3.51 -4.19 -3.09
CA VAL A 49 3.56 -3.39 -4.31
C VAL A 49 4.89 -2.63 -4.44
N GLU A 50 5.34 -1.97 -3.37
CA GLU A 50 6.63 -1.26 -3.35
C GLU A 50 7.80 -2.20 -3.65
N SER A 51 7.82 -3.38 -3.03
CA SER A 51 8.85 -4.40 -3.25
C SER A 51 8.86 -4.90 -4.70
N ASP A 52 7.69 -5.16 -5.28
CA ASP A 52 7.59 -5.64 -6.66
C ASP A 52 8.05 -4.57 -7.66
N LEU A 53 7.65 -3.31 -7.46
CA LEU A 53 8.05 -2.19 -8.32
C LEU A 53 9.55 -1.92 -8.24
N THR A 54 10.11 -1.96 -7.03
CA THR A 54 11.54 -1.80 -6.80
C THR A 54 12.33 -2.95 -7.43
N SER A 55 11.86 -4.18 -7.29
CA SER A 55 12.51 -5.37 -7.87
C SER A 55 12.45 -5.38 -9.39
N ALA A 56 11.35 -4.87 -9.96
CA ALA A 56 11.16 -4.70 -11.39
C ALA A 56 11.94 -3.50 -11.97
N LYS A 57 12.56 -2.66 -11.12
CA LYS A 57 13.26 -1.42 -11.51
C LYS A 57 12.38 -0.46 -12.32
N ILE A 58 11.12 -0.33 -11.91
CA ILE A 58 10.15 0.58 -12.54
C ILE A 58 10.11 1.87 -11.73
N ASP A 59 10.55 2.97 -12.34
CA ASP A 59 10.41 4.30 -11.78
C ASP A 59 8.94 4.75 -11.91
N CYS A 60 8.28 4.97 -10.79
CA CYS A 60 6.86 5.32 -10.78
C CYS A 60 6.44 6.11 -9.53
N TRP A 61 5.27 6.73 -9.63
CA TRP A 61 4.59 7.35 -8.51
C TRP A 61 3.59 6.36 -7.93
N LEU A 62 3.61 6.17 -6.62
CA LEU A 62 2.66 5.30 -5.93
C LEU A 62 1.74 6.15 -5.05
N LEU A 63 0.48 6.28 -5.46
CA LEU A 63 -0.56 6.95 -4.69
C LEU A 63 -1.16 5.97 -3.69
N VAL A 64 -0.97 6.25 -2.40
CA VAL A 64 -1.52 5.46 -1.30
C VAL A 64 -2.83 6.11 -0.84
N LEU A 65 -3.95 5.46 -1.14
CA LEU A 65 -5.28 5.90 -0.70
C LEU A 65 -5.55 5.51 0.74
N ASP A 66 -6.16 6.42 1.49
CA ASP A 66 -6.67 6.10 2.82
C ASP A 66 -7.95 5.27 2.71
N THR A 67 -7.86 4.02 3.14
CA THR A 67 -8.97 3.06 3.19
C THR A 67 -9.20 2.55 4.61
N GLY A 68 -8.58 3.16 5.62
CA GLY A 68 -8.60 2.68 7.00
C GLY A 68 -7.81 1.39 7.22
N GLY A 69 -6.81 1.11 6.37
CA GLY A 69 -5.97 -0.09 6.49
C GLY A 69 -6.61 -1.37 5.97
N ILE A 70 -7.52 -1.26 5.00
CA ILE A 70 -8.20 -2.41 4.38
C ILE A 70 -7.49 -2.76 3.07
N CYS A 71 -7.42 -4.05 2.72
CA CYS A 71 -6.86 -4.49 1.45
C CYS A 71 -7.70 -4.04 0.24
N VAL A 72 -7.12 -4.04 -0.95
CA VAL A 72 -7.76 -3.51 -2.18
C VAL A 72 -9.15 -4.10 -2.42
N GLU A 73 -9.29 -5.42 -2.42
CA GLU A 73 -10.55 -6.10 -2.75
C GLU A 73 -11.67 -5.76 -1.76
N ALA A 74 -11.36 -5.80 -0.46
CA ALA A 74 -12.33 -5.46 0.57
C ALA A 74 -12.64 -3.95 0.60
N ALA A 75 -11.68 -3.09 0.28
CA ALA A 75 -11.90 -1.66 0.19
C ALA A 75 -12.77 -1.28 -1.02
N VAL A 76 -12.67 -2.02 -2.14
CA VAL A 76 -13.57 -1.87 -3.28
C VAL A 76 -14.99 -2.32 -2.89
N ALA A 77 -15.12 -3.49 -2.27
CA ALA A 77 -16.43 -4.01 -1.85
C ALA A 77 -17.11 -3.14 -0.77
N GLY A 78 -16.33 -2.61 0.18
CA GLY A 78 -16.81 -1.72 1.24
C GLY A 78 -17.02 -0.27 0.78
N GLY A 79 -16.66 0.05 -0.47
CA GLY A 79 -16.85 1.36 -1.06
C GLY A 79 -15.86 2.44 -0.59
N GLN A 80 -14.83 2.09 0.20
CA GLN A 80 -13.75 3.02 0.56
C GLN A 80 -12.86 3.31 -0.67
N PHE A 81 -12.61 2.30 -1.50
CA PHE A 81 -11.87 2.44 -2.75
C PHE A 81 -12.84 2.80 -3.88
N ASN A 82 -13.08 4.10 -4.07
CA ASN A 82 -13.99 4.61 -5.08
C ASN A 82 -13.36 5.79 -5.84
N ALA A 83 -13.94 6.14 -6.99
CA ALA A 83 -13.43 7.22 -7.84
C ALA A 83 -13.44 8.62 -7.18
N ARG A 84 -14.25 8.84 -6.13
CA ARG A 84 -14.26 10.10 -5.37
C ARG A 84 -13.15 10.18 -4.32
N ALA A 85 -12.65 9.03 -3.88
CA ALA A 85 -11.56 8.93 -2.92
C ALA A 85 -10.21 9.27 -3.56
N VAL A 86 -10.09 9.08 -4.88
CA VAL A 86 -8.96 9.55 -5.69
C VAL A 86 -9.18 11.03 -6.02
N LYS A 87 -8.39 11.93 -5.41
CA LYS A 87 -8.39 13.37 -5.67
C LYS A 87 -7.06 13.84 -6.19
#